data_AF-A0A351FKZ7-F1
#
_entry.id   AF-A0A351FKZ7-F1
#
_cell.length_a   1.000
_cell.length_b   1.000
_cell.length_c   1.000
_cell.angle_alpha   90.00
_cell.angle_beta   90.00
_cell.angle_gamma   90.00
#
_symmetry.space_group_name_H-M   'P 1'
#
loop_
_entity.id
_entity.type
_entity.pdbx_description
1 polymer ?
#
loop_
_entity_poly.entity_id
_entity_poly.type
_entity_poly.pdbx_seq_one_letter_code
_entity_poly.pdbx_strand_id
1 'polypeptide(L)'
;MGLLVSDDSFRELPLSYQRILEVACGETAIDRLAIYDVEEPRALRRLTEEHGGMLRRYPEDVLDAAWRESNAYLQDQSSLNADFARVYASWDAFRTSAFGYARGNELSYRRDAFPRVG
;
A
#
# COMPACT_ATOMS: atom_id res chain seq x y z
N MET A 1 -2.55 -1.96 -7.57
CA MET A 1 -2.81 -2.52 -8.92
C MET A 1 -4.31 -2.49 -9.12
N GLY A 2 -4.80 -1.91 -10.22
CA GLY A 2 -6.23 -1.85 -10.51
C GLY A 2 -6.45 -2.18 -11.98
N LEU A 3 -7.50 -2.93 -12.28
CA LEU A 3 -7.97 -3.14 -13.64
C LEU A 3 -9.06 -2.10 -13.92
N LEU A 4 -8.86 -1.26 -14.93
CA LEU A 4 -9.90 -0.36 -15.43
C LEU A 4 -10.62 -1.03 -16.59
N VAL A 5 -11.95 -1.02 -16.54
CA VAL A 5 -12.81 -1.55 -17.60
C VAL A 5 -13.84 -0.48 -18.00
N SER A 6 -14.28 -0.53 -19.25
CA SER A 6 -15.45 0.24 -19.67
C SER A 6 -16.67 -0.19 -18.87
N ASP A 7 -17.42 0.78 -18.36
CA ASP A 7 -18.66 0.55 -17.61
C ASP A 7 -19.72 -0.14 -18.48
N ASP A 8 -19.85 0.28 -19.74
CA ASP A 8 -20.79 -0.32 -20.69
C ASP A 8 -20.42 -1.78 -20.99
N SER A 9 -19.16 -2.04 -21.32
CA SER A 9 -18.69 -3.40 -21.64
C SER A 9 -18.77 -4.33 -20.43
N PHE A 10 -18.55 -3.82 -19.21
CA PHE A 10 -18.70 -4.63 -18.00
C PHE A 10 -20.16 -5.01 -17.76
N ARG A 11 -21.10 -4.09 -17.99
CA ARG A 11 -22.54 -4.34 -17.85
C ARG A 11 -23.09 -5.31 -18.90
N GLU A 12 -22.51 -5.35 -20.09
CA GLU A 12 -22.87 -6.31 -21.14
C GLU A 12 -22.49 -7.76 -20.79
N LEU A 13 -21.54 -7.97 -19.88
CA LEU A 13 -21.14 -9.31 -19.46
C LEU A 13 -22.29 -10.02 -18.72
N PRO A 14 -22.49 -11.33 -18.94
CA PRO A 14 -23.34 -12.14 -18.06
C PRO A 14 -22.88 -12.02 -16.60
N LEU A 15 -23.83 -12.09 -15.65
CA LEU A 15 -23.53 -11.93 -14.22
C LEU A 15 -22.40 -12.86 -13.74
N SER A 16 -22.35 -14.10 -14.24
CA SER A 16 -21.27 -15.03 -13.91
C SER A 16 -19.90 -14.52 -14.30
N TYR A 17 -19.78 -13.82 -15.44
CA TYR A 17 -18.51 -13.29 -15.94
C TYR A 17 -18.10 -12.03 -15.19
N GLN A 18 -19.07 -11.18 -14.81
CA GLN A 18 -18.81 -10.05 -13.90
C GLN A 18 -18.21 -10.56 -12.58
N ARG A 19 -18.78 -11.62 -11.99
CA ARG A 19 -18.26 -12.23 -10.76
C ARG A 19 -16.90 -12.89 -10.93
N ILE A 20 -16.68 -13.59 -12.04
CA ILE A 20 -15.36 -14.16 -12.34
C ILE A 20 -14.30 -13.05 -12.40
N LEU A 21 -14.60 -11.91 -13.03
CA LEU A 21 -13.67 -10.79 -13.12
C LEU A 21 -13.35 -10.20 -11.74
N GLU A 22 -14.36 -9.98 -10.90
CA GLU A 22 -14.18 -9.49 -9.53
C GLU A 22 -13.30 -10.43 -8.70
N VAL A 23 -13.58 -11.74 -8.73
CA VAL A 23 -12.79 -12.75 -8.01
C VAL A 23 -11.35 -12.80 -8.54
N ALA A 24 -11.17 -12.86 -9.86
CA ALA A 24 -9.84 -12.90 -10.46
C ALA A 24 -9.01 -11.65 -10.10
N CYS A 25 -9.63 -10.47 -10.04
CA CYS A 25 -8.96 -9.24 -9.60
C CYS A 25 -8.57 -9.31 -8.12
N GLY A 26 -9.46 -9.79 -7.25
CA GLY A 26 -9.20 -9.96 -5.81
C GLY A 26 -8.06 -10.93 -5.54
N GLU A 27 -8.12 -12.13 -6.15
CA GLU A 27 -7.08 -13.15 -6.05
C GLU A 27 -5.74 -12.65 -6.57
N THR A 28 -5.72 -12.00 -7.74
CA THR A 28 -4.48 -11.46 -8.32
C THR A 28 -3.88 -10.38 -7.42
N ALA A 29 -4.70 -9.54 -6.77
CA ALA A 29 -4.19 -8.52 -5.86
C ALA A 29 -3.45 -9.13 -4.65
N ILE A 30 -3.97 -10.24 -4.11
CA ILE A 30 -3.38 -10.94 -2.96
C ILE A 30 -2.15 -11.76 -3.39
N ASP A 31 -2.29 -12.56 -4.45
CA ASP A 31 -1.22 -13.40 -4.99
C ASP A 31 0.02 -12.58 -5.33
N ARG A 32 -0.16 -11.40 -5.94
CA ARG A 32 0.98 -10.54 -6.29
C ARG A 32 1.68 -9.94 -5.07
N LEU A 33 0.95 -9.59 -4.01
CA LEU A 33 1.57 -9.16 -2.75
C LEU A 33 2.40 -10.31 -2.14
N ALA A 34 1.86 -11.54 -2.12
CA ALA A 34 2.57 -12.70 -1.60
C ALA A 34 3.84 -13.03 -2.40
N ILE A 35 3.81 -12.85 -3.72
CA ILE A 35 5.01 -13.03 -4.56
C ILE A 35 6.10 -12.01 -4.20
N TYR A 36 5.75 -10.73 -3.95
CA TYR A 36 6.74 -9.74 -3.49
C TYR A 36 7.37 -10.14 -2.17
N ASP A 37 6.58 -10.61 -1.19
CA ASP A 37 7.10 -11.06 0.11
C ASP A 37 8.15 -12.19 -0.02
N VAL A 38 8.04 -13.06 -1.03
CA VAL A 38 8.98 -14.15 -1.29
C VAL A 38 10.20 -13.69 -2.09
N GLU A 39 9.99 -12.86 -3.12
CA GLU A 39 11.03 -12.53 -4.10
C GLU A 39 11.87 -11.31 -3.70
N GLU A 40 11.31 -10.33 -2.98
CA GLU A 40 12.06 -9.14 -2.54
C GLU A 40 13.28 -9.47 -1.69
N PRO A 41 13.22 -10.37 -0.68
CA PRO A 41 14.40 -10.73 0.10
C PRO A 41 15.51 -11.34 -0.75
N ARG A 42 15.16 -12.11 -1.79
CA ARG A 42 16.13 -12.72 -2.72
C ARG A 42 16.75 -11.67 -3.63
N ALA A 43 15.95 -10.75 -4.16
CA ALA A 43 16.43 -9.65 -4.97
C ALA A 43 17.33 -8.69 -4.18
N LEU A 44 16.95 -8.37 -2.94
CA LEU A 44 17.72 -7.49 -2.07
C LEU A 44 19.10 -8.06 -1.72
N ARG A 45 19.19 -9.37 -1.43
CA ARG A 45 20.47 -10.05 -1.24
C ARG A 45 21.35 -9.94 -2.49
N ARG A 46 20.83 -10.26 -3.67
CA ARG A 46 21.60 -10.11 -4.93
C ARG A 46 22.10 -8.68 -5.13
N LEU A 47 21.25 -7.68 -4.90
CA LEU A 47 21.64 -6.26 -5.03
C LEU A 47 22.76 -5.86 -4.07
N THR A 48 22.73 -6.34 -2.84
CA THR A 48 23.69 -5.94 -1.79
C THR A 48 24.98 -6.77 -1.82
N GLU A 49 24.87 -8.09 -1.98
CA GLU A 49 25.99 -9.04 -1.92
C GLU A 49 26.73 -9.17 -3.25
N GLU A 50 26.01 -9.25 -4.38
CA GLU A 50 26.63 -9.49 -5.71
C GLU A 50 26.92 -8.18 -6.45
N HIS A 51 26.05 -7.18 -6.30
CA HIS A 51 26.15 -5.91 -7.03
C HIS A 51 26.65 -4.73 -6.18
N GLY A 52 26.91 -4.94 -4.89
CA GLY A 52 27.51 -3.93 -4.01
C GLY A 52 26.60 -2.74 -3.67
N GLY A 53 25.28 -2.89 -3.83
CA GLY A 53 24.31 -1.86 -3.46
C GLY A 53 24.33 -1.58 -1.95
N MET A 54 24.37 -0.30 -1.57
CA MET A 54 24.36 0.12 -0.17
C MET A 54 22.97 0.63 0.26
N LEU A 55 22.35 -0.05 1.22
CA LEU A 55 21.09 0.42 1.79
C LEU A 55 21.34 1.58 2.75
N ARG A 56 20.59 2.67 2.54
CA ARG A 56 20.62 3.84 3.42
C ARG A 56 19.20 4.25 3.75
N ARG A 57 18.96 4.54 5.02
CA ARG A 57 17.71 5.15 5.46
C ARG A 57 17.68 6.60 4.99
N TYR A 58 16.51 7.07 4.55
CA TYR A 58 16.31 8.50 4.35
C TYR A 58 16.55 9.28 5.65
N PRO A 59 17.22 10.45 5.59
CA PRO A 59 17.40 11.34 6.73
C PRO A 59 16.06 11.72 7.38
N GLU A 60 16.07 11.97 8.70
CA GLU A 60 14.86 12.28 9.47
C GLU A 60 14.21 13.59 9.04
N ASP A 61 15.01 14.62 8.78
CA ASP A 61 14.56 15.92 8.27
C ASP A 61 13.86 15.81 6.91
N VAL A 62 14.34 14.92 6.03
CA VAL A 62 13.70 14.62 4.75
C VAL A 62 12.35 13.93 4.96
N LEU A 63 12.27 12.96 5.88
CA LEU A 63 11.02 12.25 6.19
C LEU A 63 9.99 13.17 6.85
N ASP A 64 10.42 14.06 7.75
CA ASP A 64 9.56 15.05 8.41
C ASP A 64 9.02 16.08 7.42
N ALA A 65 9.87 16.59 6.53
CA ALA A 65 9.46 17.47 5.46
C ALA A 65 8.45 16.77 4.54
N ALA A 66 8.77 15.56 4.06
CA ALA A 66 7.86 14.79 3.21
C ALA A 66 6.50 14.52 3.88
N TRP A 67 6.50 14.18 5.17
CA TRP A 67 5.28 13.98 5.95
C TRP A 67 4.44 15.26 6.00
N ARG A 68 5.04 16.39 6.37
CA ARG A 68 4.32 17.67 6.46
C ARG A 68 3.73 18.08 5.12
N GLU A 69 4.54 18.10 4.06
CA GLU A 69 4.09 18.55 2.74
C GLU A 69 3.03 17.61 2.14
N SER A 70 3.16 16.29 2.34
CA SER A 70 2.14 15.33 1.88
C SER A 70 0.80 15.56 2.57
N ASN A 71 0.79 15.80 3.89
CA ASN A 71 -0.46 16.07 4.60
C ASN A 71 -1.06 17.43 4.22
N ALA A 72 -0.23 18.47 4.04
CA ALA A 72 -0.68 19.77 3.56
C ALA A 72 -1.31 19.68 2.17
N TYR A 73 -0.68 18.94 1.26
CA TYR A 73 -1.21 18.70 -0.08
C TYR A 73 -2.56 17.97 -0.05
N LEU A 74 -2.69 16.91 0.75
CA LEU A 74 -3.97 16.19 0.88
C LEU A 74 -5.09 17.08 1.41
N GLN A 75 -4.78 17.99 2.35
CA GLN A 75 -5.75 18.98 2.84
C GLN A 75 -6.14 20.00 1.77
N ASP A 76 -5.16 20.52 1.03
CA ASP A 76 -5.39 21.45 -0.08
C ASP A 76 -6.30 20.81 -1.13
N GLN A 77 -5.97 19.59 -1.60
CA GLN A 77 -6.80 18.86 -2.56
C GLN A 77 -8.22 18.60 -2.05
N SER A 78 -8.37 18.30 -0.76
CA SER A 78 -9.69 18.15 -0.12
C SER A 78 -10.48 19.46 -0.10
N SER A 79 -9.81 20.61 0.07
CA SER A 79 -10.49 21.91 0.03
C SER A 79 -10.95 22.31 -1.38
N LEU A 80 -10.25 21.82 -2.42
CA LEU A 80 -10.49 22.19 -3.80
C LEU A 80 -11.49 21.27 -4.53
N ASN A 81 -11.69 20.04 -4.06
CA ASN A 81 -12.53 19.05 -4.75
C ASN A 81 -13.40 18.24 -3.76
N ALA A 82 -14.72 18.36 -3.89
CA ALA A 82 -15.69 17.69 -3.03
C ALA A 82 -15.66 16.15 -3.11
N ASP A 83 -15.39 15.57 -4.29
CA ASP A 83 -15.25 14.12 -4.44
C ASP A 83 -13.97 13.62 -3.79
N PHE A 84 -12.88 14.36 -3.93
CA PHE A 84 -11.65 14.06 -3.23
C PHE A 84 -11.86 14.13 -1.72
N ALA A 85 -12.49 15.20 -1.23
CA ALA A 85 -12.79 15.39 0.19
C ALA A 85 -13.58 14.21 0.77
N ARG A 86 -14.59 13.75 0.03
CA ARG A 86 -15.42 12.60 0.44
C ARG A 86 -14.59 11.32 0.58
N VAL A 87 -13.76 11.00 -0.41
CA VAL A 87 -12.90 9.79 -0.35
C VAL A 87 -11.84 9.93 0.73
N TYR A 88 -11.20 11.09 0.83
CA TYR A 88 -10.15 11.38 1.81
C TYR A 88 -10.66 11.26 3.25
N ALA A 89 -11.85 11.80 3.55
CA ALA A 89 -12.44 11.69 4.89
C ALA A 89 -12.70 10.23 5.30
N SER A 90 -13.21 9.41 4.38
CA SER A 90 -13.41 7.96 4.63
C SER A 90 -12.09 7.24 4.88
N TRP A 91 -11.08 7.52 4.06
CA TRP A 91 -9.76 6.93 4.20
C TRP A 91 -9.05 7.36 5.50
N ASP A 92 -9.15 8.64 5.88
CA ASP A 92 -8.47 9.14 7.08
C ASP A 92 -9.05 8.54 8.39
N ALA A 93 -10.37 8.35 8.42
CA ALA A 93 -11.04 7.63 9.50
C ALA A 93 -10.56 6.17 9.61
N PHE A 94 -10.45 5.47 8.48
CA PHE A 94 -9.89 4.11 8.45
C PHE A 94 -8.41 4.09 8.86
N ARG A 95 -7.60 5.02 8.34
CA ARG A 95 -6.17 5.12 8.65
C ARG A 95 -5.94 5.31 10.14
N THR A 96 -6.69 6.19 10.78
CA THR A 96 -6.56 6.49 12.20
C THR A 96 -6.80 5.24 13.06
N SER A 97 -7.84 4.46 12.75
CA SER A 97 -8.14 3.23 13.49
C SER A 97 -7.14 2.10 13.16
N ALA A 98 -6.90 1.84 11.88
CA ALA A 98 -6.03 0.76 11.42
C ALA A 98 -4.58 0.96 11.87
N PHE A 99 -4.02 2.16 11.73
CA PHE A 99 -2.64 2.42 12.12
C PHE A 99 -2.49 2.46 13.64
N GLY A 100 -3.52 2.93 14.35
CA GLY A 100 -3.57 2.85 15.81
C GLY A 100 -3.44 1.41 16.31
N TYR A 101 -4.24 0.50 15.74
CA TYR A 101 -4.18 -0.92 16.04
C TYR A 101 -2.85 -1.57 15.63
N ALA A 102 -2.41 -1.36 14.39
CA ALA A 102 -1.19 -1.97 13.85
C ALA A 102 0.07 -1.56 14.62
N ARG A 103 0.12 -0.32 15.14
CA ARG A 103 1.22 0.17 15.99
C ARG A 103 1.34 -0.61 17.30
N GLY A 104 0.21 -0.95 17.93
CA GLY A 104 0.19 -1.68 19.20
C GLY A 104 0.32 -3.19 19.05
N ASN A 105 -0.10 -3.75 17.90
CA ASN A 105 -0.14 -5.18 17.66
C ASN A 105 1.00 -5.68 16.76
N GLU A 106 0.95 -5.40 15.46
CA GLU A 106 1.92 -5.96 14.51
C GLU A 106 3.30 -5.31 14.66
N LEU A 107 3.36 -3.98 14.72
CA LEU A 107 4.64 -3.26 14.80
C LEU A 107 5.39 -3.57 16.10
N SER A 108 4.66 -3.76 17.21
CA SER A 108 5.27 -4.10 18.51
C SER A 108 5.94 -5.48 18.44
N TYR A 109 5.25 -6.48 17.88
CA TYR A 109 5.82 -7.80 17.65
C TYR A 109 7.01 -7.74 16.68
N ARG A 110 6.88 -7.07 15.53
CA ARG A 110 7.96 -6.97 14.52
C ARG A 110 9.23 -6.34 15.11
N ARG A 111 9.09 -5.28 15.92
CA ARG A 111 10.23 -4.60 16.56
C ARG A 111 10.97 -5.48 17.56
N ASP A 112 10.27 -6.36 18.27
CA ASP A 112 10.90 -7.27 19.24
C ASP A 112 11.41 -8.56 18.59
N ALA A 113 10.57 -9.23 17.80
CA ALA A 113 10.84 -10.58 17.31
C ALA A 113 11.80 -10.61 16.11
N PHE A 114 11.69 -9.67 15.16
CA PHE A 114 12.45 -9.77 13.91
C PHE A 114 13.97 -9.64 14.12
N PRO A 115 14.48 -8.73 14.97
CA PRO A 115 15.92 -8.65 15.24
C PRO A 115 16.50 -9.89 15.95
N ARG A 116 15.66 -10.74 16.55
CA ARG A 116 16.08 -11.98 17.21
C ARG A 116 16.24 -13.14 16.23
N VAL A 117 15.69 -13.01 15.03
CA VAL A 117 15.79 -14.00 13.95
C VAL A 117 16.89 -13.53 13.01
N GLY A 118 18.09 -14.10 13.20
CA GLY A 118 19.31 -13.83 12.45
C GLY A 118 20.37 -14.84 12.81
#